data_AF-A0A7S2X085-F1
#
_entry.id   AF-A0A7S2X085-F1
#
_cell.length_a   1.000
_cell.length_b   1.000
_cell.length_c   1.000
_cell.angle_alpha   90.00
_cell.angle_beta   90.00
_cell.angle_gamma   90.00
#
_symmetry.space_group_name_H-M   'P 1'
#
loop_
_entity.id
_entity.type
_entity.pdbx_description
1 polymer ?
#
loop_
_entity_poly.entity_id
_entity_poly.type
_entity_poly.pdbx_seq_one_letter_code
_entity_poly.pdbx_strand_id
1 'polypeptide(L)'
;NEGHVVFSEPWLIDTVLPVAHLVEGHHPPQNSLSQSATFLFHTEDNVVKGGSAQMTTECRLDGMEYFLCYSGAPVTFSDLDQGVHNFYIKVQDAAGNVNELELWTWQVDIPPACSVQVNKS
;
A
#
# COMPACT_ATOMS: atom_id res chain seq x y z
N ASN A 1 14.84 43.83 34.53
CA ASN A 1 14.09 43.78 33.27
C ASN A 1 14.55 42.54 32.51
N GLU A 2 13.88 41.44 32.83
CA GLU A 2 13.74 40.16 32.12
C GLU A 2 14.91 39.67 31.25
N GLY A 3 15.61 38.63 31.73
CA GLY A 3 16.49 37.81 30.91
C GLY A 3 15.66 36.94 29.96
N HIS A 4 15.94 37.01 28.66
CA HIS A 4 15.42 36.06 27.69
C HIS A 4 15.95 34.66 28.02
N VAL A 5 15.07 33.82 28.55
CA VAL A 5 15.29 32.38 28.61
C VAL A 5 15.09 31.85 27.20
N VAL A 6 16.19 31.58 26.49
CA VAL A 6 16.13 30.85 25.23
C VAL A 6 15.91 29.38 25.58
N PHE A 7 14.67 28.90 25.45
CA PHE A 7 14.38 27.48 25.52
C PHE A 7 14.94 26.85 24.24
N SER A 8 16.05 26.11 24.35
CA SER A 8 16.42 25.18 23.29
C SER A 8 15.43 24.02 23.36
N GLU A 9 14.43 24.01 22.50
CA GLU A 9 13.61 22.81 22.30
C GLU A 9 14.58 21.68 21.90
N PRO A 10 14.62 20.54 22.60
CA PRO A 10 15.45 19.43 22.16
C PRO A 10 14.95 19.06 20.77
N TRP A 11 15.85 19.05 19.78
CA TRP A 11 15.54 18.53 18.46
C TRP A 11 15.06 17.08 18.64
N LEU A 12 13.76 16.86 18.53
CA LEU A 12 13.17 15.54 18.60
C LEU A 12 13.60 14.80 17.34
N ILE A 13 14.49 13.84 17.49
CA ILE A 13 14.80 12.88 16.42
C ILE A 13 13.61 11.94 16.35
N ASP A 14 12.97 11.92 15.20
CA ASP A 14 11.90 11.01 14.92
C ASP A 14 12.46 9.63 14.53
N THR A 15 12.04 8.61 15.26
CA THR A 15 12.43 7.22 15.05
C THR A 15 11.22 6.31 14.88
N VAL A 16 10.01 6.87 14.77
CA VAL A 16 8.81 6.04 14.66
C VAL A 16 8.63 5.65 13.21
N LEU A 17 8.31 4.38 12.98
CA LEU A 17 8.02 3.90 11.64
C LEU A 17 6.62 4.36 11.21
N PRO A 18 6.47 4.88 9.98
CA PRO A 18 5.15 5.12 9.42
C PRO A 18 4.43 3.80 9.16
N VAL A 19 3.09 3.83 9.10
CA VAL A 19 2.27 2.65 8.79
C VAL A 19 1.25 2.95 7.69
N ALA A 20 0.77 1.91 7.03
CA ALA A 20 -0.27 1.98 6.02
C ALA A 20 -1.42 1.03 6.37
N HIS A 21 -2.65 1.45 6.08
CA HIS A 21 -3.87 0.69 6.34
C HIS A 21 -4.74 0.66 5.10
N LEU A 22 -5.31 -0.51 4.79
CA LEU A 22 -6.32 -0.63 3.76
C LEU A 22 -7.61 0.06 4.21
N VAL A 23 -8.28 0.73 3.28
CA VAL A 23 -9.65 1.21 3.48
C VAL A 23 -10.59 0.01 3.38
N GLU A 24 -11.42 -0.16 4.40
CA GLU A 24 -12.38 -1.27 4.47
C GLU A 24 -13.26 -1.33 3.20
N GLY A 25 -13.41 -2.54 2.67
CA GLY A 25 -14.21 -2.80 1.46
C GLY A 25 -13.58 -2.32 0.14
N HIS A 26 -12.39 -1.72 0.16
CA HIS A 26 -11.67 -1.24 -1.03
C HIS A 26 -10.40 -2.06 -1.28
N HIS A 27 -10.57 -3.38 -1.28
CA HIS A 27 -9.55 -4.39 -1.62
C HIS A 27 -10.27 -5.65 -2.14
N PRO A 28 -9.59 -6.58 -2.82
CA PRO A 28 -10.19 -7.83 -3.28
C PRO A 28 -10.71 -8.68 -2.11
N PRO A 29 -11.78 -9.47 -2.31
CA PRO A 29 -12.14 -10.52 -1.37
C PRO A 29 -11.02 -11.56 -1.29
N GLN A 30 -10.95 -12.30 -0.18
CA GLN A 30 -9.90 -13.30 0.05
C GLN A 30 -9.85 -14.39 -1.05
N ASN A 31 -11.00 -14.73 -1.62
CA ASN A 31 -11.11 -15.55 -2.83
C ASN A 31 -11.86 -14.74 -3.89
N SER A 32 -11.17 -14.35 -4.95
CA SER A 32 -11.68 -13.51 -6.03
C SER A 32 -11.86 -14.32 -7.30
N LEU A 33 -13.01 -14.15 -7.97
CA LEU A 33 -13.23 -14.65 -9.34
C LEU A 33 -12.82 -13.62 -10.40
N SER A 34 -12.23 -12.49 -10.00
CA SER A 34 -11.81 -11.40 -10.89
C SER A 34 -10.30 -11.46 -11.12
N GLN A 35 -9.88 -11.25 -12.37
CA GLN A 35 -8.49 -11.03 -12.76
C GLN A 35 -8.05 -9.56 -12.61
N SER A 36 -8.83 -8.76 -11.87
CA SER A 36 -8.47 -7.40 -11.50
C SER A 36 -8.59 -7.21 -9.99
N ALA A 37 -7.76 -6.31 -9.47
CA ALA A 37 -7.74 -5.94 -8.07
C ALA A 37 -7.56 -4.44 -7.94
N THR A 38 -8.37 -3.81 -7.10
CA THR A 38 -8.23 -2.39 -6.75
C THR A 38 -8.05 -2.27 -5.25
N PHE A 39 -7.05 -1.48 -4.84
CA PHE A 39 -6.72 -1.18 -3.46
C PHE A 39 -6.90 0.31 -3.19
N LEU A 40 -7.47 0.64 -2.05
CA LEU A 40 -7.40 1.97 -1.47
C LEU A 40 -6.79 1.85 -0.07
N PHE A 41 -5.85 2.73 0.26
CA PHE A 41 -5.17 2.73 1.54
C PHE A 41 -4.94 4.16 2.03
N HIS A 42 -4.71 4.31 3.33
CA HIS A 42 -4.20 5.54 3.92
C HIS A 42 -2.92 5.26 4.70
N THR A 43 -2.09 6.28 4.85
CA THR A 43 -0.88 6.23 5.68
C THR A 43 -1.05 7.09 6.91
N GLU A 44 -0.43 6.68 8.01
CA GLU A 44 -0.37 7.45 9.25
C GLU A 44 1.04 7.38 9.87
N ASP A 45 1.37 8.45 10.58
CA ASP A 45 2.61 8.60 11.34
C ASP A 45 2.28 9.45 12.57
N ASN A 46 2.78 9.05 13.73
CA ASN A 46 2.44 9.65 15.02
C ASN A 46 3.36 10.82 15.43
N VAL A 47 4.47 11.09 14.73
CA VAL A 47 5.41 12.15 15.11
C VAL A 47 5.27 13.44 14.29
N VAL A 48 4.67 13.41 13.09
CA VAL A 48 4.58 14.63 12.28
C VAL A 48 3.41 15.52 12.69
N LYS A 49 3.72 16.63 13.39
CA LYS A 49 2.86 17.83 13.42
C LYS A 49 2.70 18.37 11.98
N GLY A 50 1.76 17.81 11.23
CA GLY A 50 1.54 18.17 9.81
C GLY A 50 0.73 17.16 8.98
N GLY A 51 0.43 15.98 9.52
CA GLY A 51 -0.37 14.97 8.82
C GLY A 51 0.38 14.24 7.72
N SER A 52 -0.31 13.31 7.04
CA SER A 52 0.21 12.41 6.00
C SER A 52 0.80 13.07 4.75
N ALA A 53 0.82 14.40 4.69
CA ALA A 53 1.24 15.21 3.55
C ALA A 53 2.76 15.17 3.24
N GLN A 54 3.58 14.49 4.05
CA GLN A 54 5.02 14.36 3.83
C GLN A 54 5.50 12.91 3.70
N MET A 55 4.58 11.95 3.64
CA MET A 55 4.95 10.55 3.40
C MET A 55 5.08 10.26 1.90
N THR A 56 6.07 9.45 1.55
CA THR A 56 6.19 8.87 0.21
C THR A 56 5.83 7.39 0.26
N THR A 57 5.14 6.91 -0.77
CA THR A 57 4.68 5.53 -0.84
C THR A 57 5.00 4.89 -2.17
N GLU A 58 5.51 3.66 -2.09
CA GLU A 58 5.74 2.79 -3.23
C GLU A 58 4.93 1.51 -3.04
N CYS A 59 4.22 1.10 -4.08
CA CYS A 59 3.40 -0.10 -4.08
C CYS A 59 4.05 -1.17 -4.95
N ARG A 60 3.79 -2.43 -4.60
CA ARG A 60 4.20 -3.59 -5.38
C ARG A 60 3.14 -4.68 -5.28
N LEU A 61 2.94 -5.40 -6.37
CA LEU A 61 2.20 -6.65 -6.38
C LEU A 61 3.19 -7.78 -6.62
N ASP A 62 3.13 -8.80 -5.77
CA ASP A 62 3.97 -9.98 -5.79
C ASP A 62 5.48 -9.64 -5.85
N GLY A 63 6.19 -10.24 -6.80
CA GLY A 63 7.61 -10.03 -7.05
C GLY A 63 7.92 -8.93 -8.06
N MET A 64 6.96 -8.08 -8.44
CA MET A 64 7.23 -6.99 -9.40
C MET A 64 8.17 -5.92 -8.83
N GLU A 65 8.56 -4.95 -9.65
CA GLU A 65 9.26 -3.77 -9.15
C GLU A 65 8.30 -2.83 -8.39
N TYR A 66 8.84 -2.10 -7.41
CA TYR A 66 8.10 -1.05 -6.72
C TYR A 66 7.80 0.11 -7.68
N PHE A 67 6.60 0.67 -7.57
CA PHE A 67 6.18 1.86 -8.32
C PHE A 67 5.49 2.87 -7.42
N LEU A 68 5.52 4.14 -7.80
CA LEU A 68 4.87 5.21 -7.03
C LEU A 68 3.35 5.01 -6.98
N CYS A 69 2.82 5.03 -5.77
CA CYS A 69 1.39 5.08 -5.49
C CYS A 69 1.12 6.14 -4.42
N TYR A 70 -0.14 6.50 -4.20
CA TYR A 70 -0.48 7.60 -3.31
C TYR A 70 -1.56 7.19 -2.30
N SER A 71 -1.32 7.51 -1.04
CA SER A 71 -2.33 7.43 0.03
C SER A 71 -3.62 8.15 -0.39
N GLY A 72 -4.75 7.47 -0.29
CA GLY A 72 -6.06 7.98 -0.70
C GLY A 72 -6.37 7.92 -2.20
N ALA A 73 -5.46 7.40 -3.03
CA ALA A 73 -5.71 7.16 -4.46
C ALA A 73 -5.81 5.65 -4.76
N PRO A 74 -6.71 5.22 -5.67
CA PRO A 74 -6.86 3.81 -6.00
C PRO A 74 -5.64 3.29 -6.76
N VAL A 75 -5.14 2.12 -6.35
CA VAL A 75 -4.13 1.34 -7.06
C VAL A 75 -4.82 0.15 -7.70
N THR A 76 -4.75 0.03 -9.03
CA THR A 76 -5.46 -1.03 -9.77
C THR A 76 -4.48 -1.88 -10.56
N PHE A 77 -4.65 -3.19 -10.44
CA PHE A 77 -3.98 -4.21 -11.23
C PHE A 77 -4.99 -4.94 -12.12
N SER A 78 -4.59 -5.24 -13.35
CA SER A 78 -5.35 -6.03 -14.33
C SER A 78 -4.57 -7.28 -14.70
N ASP A 79 -5.23 -8.17 -15.45
CA ASP A 79 -4.60 -9.35 -16.05
C ASP A 79 -3.88 -10.24 -15.03
N LEU A 80 -4.48 -10.37 -13.83
CA LEU A 80 -3.99 -11.24 -12.78
C LEU A 80 -4.18 -12.71 -13.16
N ASP A 81 -3.13 -13.49 -12.96
CA ASP A 81 -3.16 -14.93 -13.17
C ASP A 81 -3.98 -15.67 -12.08
N GLN A 82 -4.37 -16.91 -12.35
CA GLN A 82 -4.89 -17.79 -11.31
C GLN A 82 -3.79 -18.05 -10.28
N GLY A 83 -4.00 -17.70 -9.01
CA GLY A 83 -2.98 -17.88 -8.00
C GLY A 83 -3.17 -17.05 -6.74
N VAL A 84 -2.26 -17.26 -5.78
CA VAL A 84 -2.11 -16.38 -4.63
C VAL A 84 -1.36 -15.14 -5.07
N HIS A 85 -1.88 -13.98 -4.67
CA HIS A 85 -1.27 -12.67 -4.87
C HIS A 85 -1.08 -11.95 -3.53
N ASN A 86 -0.02 -11.15 -3.45
CA ASN A 86 0.35 -10.35 -2.29
C ASN A 86 0.56 -8.88 -2.69
N PHE A 87 -0.11 -7.97 -1.99
CA PHE A 87 0.05 -6.54 -2.17
C PHE A 87 0.95 -5.97 -1.07
N TYR A 88 2.03 -5.31 -1.49
CA TYR A 88 3.03 -4.71 -0.63
C TYR A 88 3.01 -3.19 -0.76
N ILE A 89 3.28 -2.51 0.35
CA ILE A 89 3.54 -1.07 0.40
C ILE A 89 4.84 -0.82 1.15
N LYS A 90 5.68 0.03 0.58
CA LYS A 90 6.75 0.72 1.30
C LYS A 90 6.30 2.14 1.57
N VAL A 91 6.41 2.57 2.82
CA VAL A 91 6.07 3.94 3.25
C VAL A 91 7.27 4.54 3.96
N GLN A 92 7.60 5.78 3.59
CA GLN A 92 8.68 6.55 4.19
C GLN A 92 8.15 7.88 4.70
N ASP A 93 8.49 8.24 5.94
CA ASP A 93 8.13 9.53 6.55
C ASP A 93 9.11 10.66 6.19
N ALA A 94 8.83 11.85 6.73
CA ALA A 94 9.66 13.05 6.50
C ALA A 94 11.06 12.97 7.15
N ALA A 95 11.20 12.16 8.21
CA ALA A 95 12.46 11.93 8.91
C ALA A 95 13.32 10.86 8.24
N GLY A 96 12.73 10.13 7.29
CA GLY A 96 13.36 9.07 6.53
C GLY A 96 13.22 7.68 7.16
N ASN A 97 12.34 7.49 8.15
CA ASN A 97 12.03 6.16 8.63
C ASN A 97 11.19 5.44 7.56
N VAL A 98 11.59 4.20 7.23
CA VAL A 98 10.99 3.41 6.15
C VAL A 98 10.38 2.14 6.74
N ASN A 99 9.13 1.87 6.40
CA ASN A 99 8.45 0.63 6.72
C ASN A 99 7.98 -0.07 5.45
N GLU A 100 8.20 -1.39 5.38
CA GLU A 100 7.73 -2.24 4.28
C GLU A 100 6.72 -3.25 4.83
N LEU A 101 5.52 -3.24 4.26
CA LEU A 101 4.35 -3.95 4.75
C LEU A 101 3.76 -4.83 3.65
N GLU A 102 3.43 -6.07 4.00
CA GLU A 102 2.50 -6.91 3.22
C GLU A 102 1.09 -6.61 3.71
N LEU A 103 0.30 -5.87 2.92
CA LEU A 103 -1.01 -5.37 3.36
C LEU A 103 -2.15 -6.33 3.07
N TRP A 104 -2.06 -7.11 2.00
CA TRP A 104 -3.15 -8.01 1.60
C TRP A 104 -2.64 -9.23 0.85
N THR A 105 -3.16 -10.39 1.22
CA THR A 105 -2.99 -11.64 0.49
C THR A 105 -4.36 -12.15 0.06
N TRP A 106 -4.51 -12.50 -1.22
CA TRP A 106 -5.74 -13.07 -1.75
C TRP A 106 -5.47 -14.12 -2.82
N GLN A 107 -6.46 -14.95 -3.09
CA GLN A 107 -6.45 -15.93 -4.17
C GLN A 107 -7.33 -15.45 -5.31
N VAL A 108 -6.79 -15.45 -6.53
CA VAL A 108 -7.59 -15.41 -7.76
C VAL A 108 -7.92 -16.84 -8.15
N ASP A 109 -9.20 -17.18 -8.18
CA ASP A 109 -9.72 -18.50 -8.54
C ASP A 109 -10.74 -18.36 -9.67
N ILE A 110 -10.27 -18.30 -10.90
CA ILE A 110 -11.14 -18.15 -12.07
C ILE A 110 -11.60 -19.52 -12.58
N PRO A 111 -12.85 -19.63 -13.08
CA PRO A 111 -13.26 -20.82 -13.79
C PRO A 111 -12.35 -21.08 -15.00
N PRO A 112 -12.10 -22.35 -15.36
CA PRO A 112 -11.32 -22.68 -16.55
C PRO A 112 -11.90 -21.99 -17.79
N ALA A 113 -11.03 -21.47 -18.65
CA ALA A 113 -11.47 -20.93 -19.93
C ALA A 113 -12.22 -22.03 -20.71
N CYS A 114 -13.46 -21.74 -21.13
CA CYS A 114 -14.26 -22.69 -21.90
C CYS A 114 -13.68 -22.81 -23.31
N SER A 115 -12.83 -23.80 -23.55
CA SER A 115 -12.31 -24.09 -24.88
C SER A 115 -13.32 -24.95 -25.65
N VAL A 116 -14.21 -24.31 -26.42
CA VAL A 116 -15.00 -25.05 -27.42
C VAL A 116 -14.04 -25.51 -28.52
N GLN A 117 -13.62 -26.77 -28.46
CA GLN A 117 -12.94 -27.41 -29.58
C GLN A 117 -13.99 -27.60 -30.68
N VAL A 118 -13.94 -26.77 -31.72
CA VAL A 118 -14.75 -27.00 -32.93
C VAL A 118 -14.13 -28.21 -33.64
N ASN A 119 -14.64 -29.40 -33.35
CA ASN A 119 -14.29 -30.59 -34.11
C ASN A 119 -14.85 -30.39 -35.54
N LYS A 120 -13.98 -30.00 -36.46
CA LYS A 120 -14.30 -29.96 -37.88
C LYS A 120 -14.39 -31.41 -38.38
N SER A 121 -15.60 -31.76 -38.83
CA SER A 121 -15.99 -33.04 -39.43
C SER A 121 -15.10 -33.46 -40.59
#